data_AF-A0A8H5TRF1-F1
#
_entry.id   AF-A0A8H5TRF1-F1
#
_cell.length_a   1.000
_cell.length_b   1.000
_cell.length_c   1.000
_cell.angle_alpha   90.00
_cell.angle_beta   90.00
_cell.angle_gamma   90.00
#
_symmetry.space_group_name_H-M   'P 1'
#
loop_
_entity.id
_entity.type
_entity.pdbx_description
1 polymer ?
#
loop_
_entity_poly.entity_id
_entity_poly.type
_entity_poly.pdbx_seq_one_letter_code
_entity_poly.pdbx_strand_id
1 'polypeptide(L)'
;MSRSPSSLRDAQPSFLSNDEDSTQIGNMEEEMKLEKERYPGASSWAPAEERLFEILFKRQDLPMLPTTWDVDLRGVPISDVVFKTSEEFPPIIYAHSKNFRATMALTRLMDLTARARTNIQSGIRRTVSQLIRRELQKYLNWAAQDGDYQHLRIVRNIIVEVVDTTMPEDEITEYIQKRMRSLATMQREFLREDANPHFWDVLKPSIFRTPKIKIEPEDELSLLEIWPTPTGSRDGSHTLTKKHPSTTESHDVVVEIEPGLKETSISATQKHKTMAISEKQSLPDSPSSLSSLGEPQTPSDHTYRRHPPVVYGLFILNTSVLVLTTDSSKGADAYVSFHVQVDFQDEHQGIWNALTVAIVVCLARDELRTRLSDFEELPCLEESDPDA
;
A
#
# COMPACT_ATOMS: atom_id res chain seq x y z
N MET A 1 51.80 57.39 18.34
CA MET A 1 50.97 57.14 19.53
C MET A 1 49.55 57.59 19.19
N SER A 2 48.67 56.66 18.81
CA SER A 2 47.44 56.30 19.56
C SER A 2 46.24 57.18 19.13
N ARG A 3 45.06 56.72 18.69
CA ARG A 3 44.34 55.44 18.73
C ARG A 3 43.36 55.40 17.53
N SER A 4 43.09 54.22 16.98
CA SER A 4 41.87 53.93 16.20
C SER A 4 41.10 52.82 16.92
N PRO A 5 39.76 52.91 17.06
CA PRO A 5 38.96 51.83 17.61
C PRO A 5 38.45 50.90 16.49
N SER A 6 38.54 49.62 16.77
CA SER A 6 37.87 48.51 16.08
C SER A 6 36.40 48.39 16.52
N SER A 7 35.50 48.10 15.59
CA SER A 7 34.49 47.01 15.68
C SER A 7 33.24 47.33 14.84
N LEU A 8 32.96 46.45 13.87
CA LEU A 8 31.64 45.86 13.53
C LEU A 8 31.72 45.39 12.07
N ARG A 9 31.87 44.07 11.89
CA ARG A 9 31.63 43.39 10.61
C ARG A 9 30.18 42.94 10.64
N ASP A 10 29.35 43.57 9.83
CA ASP A 10 28.03 43.06 9.46
C ASP A 10 28.24 41.78 8.63
N ALA A 11 27.91 40.64 9.23
CA ALA A 11 27.66 39.41 8.50
C ALA A 11 26.19 39.44 8.05
N GLN A 12 25.96 39.92 6.83
CA GLN A 12 24.73 39.65 6.09
C GLN A 12 24.74 38.16 5.69
N PRO A 13 23.74 37.35 6.08
CA PRO A 13 23.55 36.04 5.47
C PRO A 13 23.00 36.24 4.05
N SER A 14 23.80 35.84 3.07
CA SER A 14 23.39 35.72 1.67
C SER A 14 22.28 34.66 1.55
N PHE A 15 21.05 35.13 1.42
CA PHE A 15 19.94 34.38 0.83
C PHE A 15 20.32 34.02 -0.61
N LEU A 16 20.78 32.79 -0.82
CA LEU A 16 20.87 32.14 -2.12
C LEU A 16 20.08 30.83 -2.00
N SER A 17 18.90 30.77 -2.64
CA SER A 17 18.26 29.57 -3.23
C SER A 17 16.72 29.69 -3.31
N ASN A 18 16.18 30.55 -4.18
CA ASN A 18 14.76 30.48 -4.57
C ASN A 18 14.57 30.01 -6.03
N ASP A 19 15.56 30.23 -6.90
CA ASP A 19 15.44 29.90 -8.32
C ASP A 19 15.74 28.42 -8.65
N GLU A 20 16.61 27.76 -7.86
CA GLU A 20 16.94 26.34 -8.05
C GLU A 20 15.79 25.42 -7.58
N ASP A 21 15.13 25.78 -6.48
CA ASP A 21 14.05 24.99 -5.88
C ASP A 21 12.78 24.99 -6.75
N SER A 22 12.45 26.14 -7.35
CA SER A 22 11.32 26.25 -8.29
C SER A 22 11.53 25.47 -9.59
N THR A 23 12.77 25.41 -10.08
CA THR A 23 13.13 24.63 -11.28
C THR A 23 13.06 23.12 -11.02
N GLN A 24 13.48 22.68 -9.84
CA GLN A 24 13.44 21.27 -9.43
C GLN A 24 12.01 20.79 -9.19
N ILE A 25 11.16 21.61 -8.55
CA ILE A 25 9.73 21.32 -8.36
C ILE A 25 9.00 21.20 -9.69
N GLY A 26 9.25 22.13 -10.63
CA GLY A 26 8.64 22.08 -11.97
C GLY A 26 9.01 20.80 -12.74
N ASN A 27 10.27 20.38 -12.67
CA ASN A 27 10.74 19.15 -13.30
C ASN A 27 10.08 17.89 -12.68
N MET A 28 9.91 17.86 -11.36
CA MET A 28 9.26 16.73 -10.67
C MET A 28 7.77 16.63 -10.99
N GLU A 29 7.06 17.75 -11.13
CA GLU A 29 5.65 17.75 -11.54
C GLU A 29 5.46 17.26 -12.98
N GLU A 30 6.36 17.62 -13.89
CA GLU A 30 6.35 17.13 -15.27
C GLU A 30 6.62 15.62 -15.33
N GLU A 31 7.63 15.14 -14.58
CA GLU A 31 7.94 13.71 -14.48
C GLU A 31 6.76 12.91 -13.93
N MET A 32 6.10 13.43 -12.89
CA MET A 32 4.91 12.83 -12.30
C MET A 32 3.74 12.73 -13.30
N LYS A 33 3.52 13.77 -14.12
CA LYS A 33 2.48 13.75 -15.17
C LYS A 33 2.80 12.70 -16.24
N LEU A 34 4.05 12.65 -16.71
CA LEU A 34 4.50 11.67 -17.69
C LEU A 34 4.40 10.24 -17.15
N GLU A 35 4.70 10.03 -15.86
CA GLU A 35 4.54 8.73 -15.23
C GLU A 35 3.06 8.35 -15.11
N LYS A 36 2.18 9.29 -14.73
CA LYS A 36 0.73 9.06 -14.66
C LYS A 36 0.14 8.60 -15.99
N GLU A 37 0.62 9.15 -17.11
CA GLU A 37 0.16 8.78 -18.46
C GLU A 37 0.44 7.31 -18.82
N ARG A 38 1.37 6.64 -18.13
CA ARG A 38 1.66 5.22 -18.33
C ARG A 38 0.61 4.30 -17.75
N TYR A 39 -0.19 4.78 -16.80
CA TYR A 39 -1.19 3.98 -16.12
C TYR A 39 -2.50 4.00 -16.92
N PRO A 40 -2.98 2.84 -17.42
CA PRO A 40 -4.24 2.81 -18.13
C PRO A 40 -5.39 3.20 -17.19
N GLY A 41 -6.33 4.00 -17.68
CA GLY A 41 -7.45 4.50 -16.89
C GLY A 41 -7.14 5.67 -15.96
N ALA A 42 -5.88 6.12 -15.87
CA ALA A 42 -5.47 7.23 -14.98
C ALA A 42 -6.12 8.58 -15.31
N SER A 43 -6.54 8.78 -16.55
CA SER A 43 -7.31 9.95 -16.96
C SER A 43 -8.69 10.04 -16.29
N SER A 44 -9.18 8.92 -15.75
CA SER A 44 -10.48 8.84 -15.08
C SER A 44 -10.38 8.77 -13.56
N TRP A 45 -9.17 8.79 -12.97
CA TRP A 45 -8.99 8.57 -11.54
C TRP A 45 -9.79 9.54 -10.67
N ALA A 46 -10.37 9.01 -9.61
CA ALA A 46 -10.98 9.84 -8.57
C ALA A 46 -9.89 10.61 -7.80
N PRO A 47 -10.21 11.73 -7.14
CA PRO A 47 -9.21 12.53 -6.41
C PRO A 47 -8.42 11.74 -5.37
N ALA A 48 -9.03 10.74 -4.72
CA ALA A 48 -8.33 9.88 -3.76
C ALA A 48 -7.40 8.83 -4.43
N GLU A 49 -7.67 8.43 -5.67
CA GLU A 49 -6.75 7.60 -6.46
C GLU A 49 -5.55 8.43 -6.93
N GLU A 50 -5.81 9.65 -7.42
CA GLU A 50 -4.75 10.59 -7.81
C GLU A 50 -3.85 10.93 -6.62
N ARG A 51 -4.45 11.23 -5.46
CA ARG A 51 -3.71 11.48 -4.22
C ARG A 51 -2.83 10.29 -3.82
N LEU A 52 -3.32 9.05 -3.94
CA LEU A 52 -2.51 7.87 -3.64
C LEU A 52 -1.30 7.81 -4.59
N PHE A 53 -1.52 7.99 -5.89
CA PHE A 53 -0.46 7.99 -6.88
C PHE A 53 0.60 9.07 -6.58
N GLU A 54 0.17 10.30 -6.30
CA GLU A 54 1.08 11.41 -5.96
C GLU A 54 1.92 11.10 -4.72
N ILE A 55 1.30 10.55 -3.67
CA ILE A 55 2.01 10.15 -2.46
C ILE A 55 3.01 9.05 -2.75
N LEU A 56 2.63 8.02 -3.51
CA LEU A 56 3.51 6.91 -3.85
C LEU A 56 4.67 7.37 -4.73
N PHE A 57 4.41 8.23 -5.72
CA PHE A 57 5.45 8.78 -6.59
C PHE A 57 6.48 9.59 -5.79
N LYS A 58 6.00 10.48 -4.90
CA LYS A 58 6.85 11.36 -4.09
C LYS A 58 7.30 10.74 -2.75
N ARG A 59 7.00 9.48 -2.47
CA ARG A 59 7.17 8.87 -1.12
C ARG A 59 8.59 9.00 -0.56
N GLN A 60 9.61 9.09 -1.41
CA GLN A 60 10.99 9.21 -0.98
C GLN A 60 11.34 10.64 -0.50
N ASP A 61 10.55 11.63 -0.91
CA ASP A 61 10.76 13.06 -0.65
C ASP A 61 9.68 13.67 0.26
N LEU A 62 8.67 12.90 0.64
CA LEU A 62 7.57 13.37 1.49
C LEU A 62 7.84 13.15 2.98
N PRO A 63 7.49 14.12 3.84
CA PRO A 63 7.37 13.88 5.27
C PRO A 63 6.10 13.06 5.54
N MET A 64 6.26 11.76 5.82
CA MET A 64 5.14 10.83 5.97
C MET A 64 4.89 10.42 7.41
N LEU A 65 5.88 10.50 8.29
CA LEU A 65 5.82 10.04 9.68
C LEU A 65 5.91 11.23 10.65
N PRO A 66 5.21 11.19 11.81
CA PRO A 66 5.32 12.24 12.82
C PRO A 66 6.76 12.41 13.30
N THR A 67 7.19 13.66 13.48
CA THR A 67 8.51 14.02 14.06
C THR A 67 8.83 13.24 15.34
N THR A 68 7.83 13.00 16.19
CA THR A 68 7.98 12.29 17.46
C THR A 68 8.35 10.80 17.32
N TRP A 69 8.10 10.19 16.16
CA TRP A 69 8.38 8.77 15.93
C TRP A 69 9.85 8.50 15.59
N ASP A 70 10.64 9.53 15.29
CA ASP A 70 12.09 9.42 15.07
C ASP A 70 12.77 8.70 16.24
N VAL A 71 12.36 9.03 17.48
CA VAL A 71 12.88 8.44 18.73
C VAL A 71 12.59 6.93 18.82
N ASP A 72 11.38 6.52 18.40
CA ASP A 72 10.91 5.13 18.47
C ASP A 72 11.49 4.27 17.33
N LEU A 73 11.82 4.89 16.20
CA LEU A 73 12.36 4.24 15.00
C LEU A 73 13.88 4.44 14.85
N ARG A 74 14.58 4.86 15.92
CA ARG A 74 16.04 4.97 15.92
C ARG A 74 16.68 3.63 15.56
N GLY A 75 17.57 3.67 14.57
CA GLY A 75 18.27 2.49 14.07
C GLY A 75 17.62 1.85 12.84
N VAL A 76 16.42 2.29 12.44
CA VAL A 76 15.88 1.96 11.12
C VAL A 76 16.51 2.90 10.09
N PRO A 77 17.09 2.40 8.98
CA PRO A 77 17.74 3.24 7.96
C PRO A 77 16.71 3.96 7.08
N ILE A 78 16.02 4.96 7.63
CA ILE A 78 15.06 5.84 6.94
C ILE A 78 15.66 7.23 6.83
N SER A 79 15.40 7.93 5.72
CA SER A 79 15.79 9.33 5.54
C SER A 79 15.07 10.25 6.53
N ASP A 80 15.78 11.21 7.11
CA ASP A 80 15.23 12.23 8.02
C ASP A 80 14.06 13.02 7.40
N VAL A 81 14.04 13.14 6.06
CA VAL A 81 12.96 13.84 5.32
C VAL A 81 11.59 13.27 5.68
N VAL A 82 11.51 11.95 5.90
CA VAL A 82 10.26 11.26 6.23
C VAL A 82 9.65 11.74 7.55
N PHE A 83 10.45 12.29 8.47
CA PHE A 83 10.00 12.80 9.76
C PHE A 83 9.75 14.32 9.79
N LYS A 84 10.06 15.06 8.72
CA LYS A 84 9.97 16.54 8.69
C LYS A 84 8.55 17.07 8.47
N THR A 85 7.58 16.54 9.20
CA THR A 85 6.17 16.96 9.09
C THR A 85 5.96 18.35 9.67
N SER A 86 5.09 19.14 9.04
CA SER A 86 4.69 20.48 9.46
C SER A 86 3.17 20.65 9.36
N GLU A 87 2.64 21.82 9.69
CA GLU A 87 1.22 22.13 9.48
C GLU A 87 0.85 22.13 7.98
N GLU A 88 1.78 22.55 7.12
CA GLU A 88 1.61 22.55 5.66
C GLU A 88 1.73 21.14 5.07
N PHE A 89 2.58 20.30 5.66
CA PHE A 89 2.82 18.92 5.26
C PHE A 89 2.58 17.97 6.43
N PRO A 90 1.31 17.65 6.76
CA PRO A 90 0.98 16.76 7.86
C PRO A 90 1.42 15.32 7.57
N PRO A 91 1.67 14.50 8.63
CA PRO A 91 2.00 13.10 8.45
C PRO A 91 0.89 12.34 7.73
N ILE A 92 1.28 11.39 6.88
CA ILE A 92 0.37 10.49 6.16
C ILE A 92 0.14 9.22 6.99
N ILE A 93 1.20 8.69 7.60
CA ILE A 93 1.17 7.52 8.47
C ILE A 93 1.32 8.02 9.90
N TYR A 94 0.22 8.01 10.67
CA TYR A 94 0.19 8.50 12.05
C TYR A 94 -0.81 7.70 12.88
N ALA A 95 -0.82 7.92 14.20
CA ALA A 95 -1.81 7.36 15.11
C ALA A 95 -2.83 8.44 15.53
N HIS A 96 -4.11 8.11 15.55
CA HIS A 96 -5.13 8.93 16.22
C HIS A 96 -5.13 8.71 17.74
N SER A 97 -4.64 7.55 18.19
CA SER A 97 -4.67 7.11 19.59
C SER A 97 -3.28 7.07 20.23
N LYS A 98 -2.72 5.87 20.43
CA LYS A 98 -1.46 5.63 21.15
C LYS A 98 -0.31 5.41 20.17
N ASN A 99 0.67 6.31 20.17
CA ASN A 99 1.86 6.25 19.32
C ASN A 99 2.62 4.91 19.40
N PHE A 100 2.84 4.39 20.61
CA PHE A 100 3.59 3.14 20.81
C PHE A 100 2.99 1.93 20.05
N ARG A 101 1.65 1.82 20.00
CA ARG A 101 1.00 0.73 19.26
C ARG A 101 1.22 0.87 17.76
N ALA A 102 1.23 2.10 17.27
CA ALA A 102 1.40 2.42 15.87
C ALA A 102 2.84 2.17 15.40
N THR A 103 3.83 2.63 16.16
CA THR A 103 5.25 2.39 15.84
C THR A 103 5.55 0.89 15.90
N MET A 104 5.06 0.16 16.92
CA MET A 104 5.18 -1.30 16.97
C MET A 104 4.52 -2.02 15.79
N ALA A 105 3.33 -1.57 15.36
CA ALA A 105 2.64 -2.15 14.20
C ALA A 105 3.41 -1.89 12.91
N LEU A 106 4.01 -0.70 12.76
CA LEU A 106 4.82 -0.32 11.61
C LEU A 106 6.16 -1.08 11.56
N THR A 107 6.87 -1.22 12.70
CA THR A 107 8.10 -2.01 12.77
C THR A 107 7.86 -3.47 12.34
N ARG A 108 6.73 -4.07 12.76
CA ARG A 108 6.34 -5.42 12.31
C ARG A 108 6.14 -5.53 10.79
N LEU A 109 5.68 -4.47 10.13
CA LEU A 109 5.62 -4.41 8.67
C LEU A 109 7.02 -4.26 8.06
N MET A 110 7.90 -3.45 8.63
CA MET A 110 9.29 -3.30 8.16
C MET A 110 10.04 -4.64 8.21
N ASP A 111 9.83 -5.41 9.27
CA ASP A 111 10.44 -6.74 9.45
C ASP A 111 9.80 -7.83 8.56
N LEU A 112 8.65 -7.56 7.94
CA LEU A 112 7.92 -8.56 7.14
C LEU A 112 8.76 -9.06 5.96
N THR A 113 9.49 -8.17 5.30
CA THR A 113 10.36 -8.52 4.17
C THR A 113 11.47 -9.48 4.60
N ALA A 114 12.14 -9.20 5.71
CA ALA A 114 13.16 -10.11 6.26
C ALA A 114 12.56 -11.47 6.62
N ARG A 115 11.41 -11.49 7.30
CA ARG A 115 10.70 -12.73 7.68
C ARG A 115 10.22 -13.54 6.48
N ALA A 116 9.71 -12.88 5.43
CA ALA A 116 9.31 -13.53 4.19
C ALA A 116 10.52 -14.21 3.54
N ARG A 117 11.64 -13.50 3.40
CA ARG A 117 12.89 -14.02 2.85
C ARG A 117 13.44 -15.20 3.65
N THR A 118 13.47 -15.12 4.98
CA THR A 118 13.91 -16.24 5.83
C THR A 118 13.08 -17.50 5.59
N ASN A 119 11.75 -17.38 5.43
CA ASN A 119 10.89 -18.52 5.12
C ASN A 119 11.16 -19.11 3.73
N ILE A 120 11.45 -18.26 2.74
CA ILE A 120 11.85 -18.71 1.39
C ILE A 120 13.16 -19.49 1.45
N GLN A 121 14.18 -18.93 2.11
CA GLN A 121 15.50 -19.54 2.26
C GLN A 121 15.46 -20.85 3.07
N SER A 122 14.53 -20.95 4.02
CA SER A 122 14.32 -22.16 4.82
C SER A 122 13.49 -23.24 4.10
N GLY A 123 13.12 -23.02 2.84
CA GLY A 123 12.35 -23.99 2.03
C GLY A 123 10.85 -24.03 2.33
N ILE A 124 10.31 -23.07 3.10
CA ILE A 124 8.89 -22.99 3.47
C ILE A 124 8.16 -21.92 2.63
N ARG A 125 8.53 -21.77 1.35
CA ARG A 125 8.01 -20.73 0.44
C ARG A 125 6.47 -20.72 0.35
N ARG A 126 5.85 -21.90 0.37
CA ARG A 126 4.37 -22.06 0.25
C ARG A 126 3.58 -21.37 1.35
N THR A 127 4.17 -21.07 2.51
CA THR A 127 3.47 -20.40 3.62
C THR A 127 3.67 -18.88 3.60
N VAL A 128 4.52 -18.35 2.72
CA VAL A 128 4.89 -16.92 2.71
C VAL A 128 3.69 -16.04 2.37
N SER A 129 2.85 -16.42 1.40
CA SER A 129 1.64 -15.65 1.07
C SER A 129 0.69 -15.54 2.26
N GLN A 130 0.56 -16.62 3.06
CA GLN A 130 -0.24 -16.62 4.28
C GLN A 130 0.41 -15.83 5.42
N LEU A 131 1.74 -15.86 5.52
CA LEU A 131 2.49 -15.00 6.44
C LEU A 131 2.22 -13.53 6.13
N ILE A 132 2.38 -13.11 4.87
CA ILE A 132 2.10 -11.74 4.41
C ILE A 132 0.66 -11.38 4.75
N ARG A 133 -0.32 -12.21 4.35
CA ARG A 133 -1.74 -12.00 4.67
C ARG A 133 -1.97 -11.76 6.17
N ARG A 134 -1.37 -12.58 7.02
CA ARG A 134 -1.52 -12.50 8.48
C ARG A 134 -0.96 -11.19 9.02
N GLU A 135 0.22 -10.77 8.59
CA GLU A 135 0.84 -9.54 9.06
C GLU A 135 0.12 -8.29 8.54
N LEU A 136 -0.34 -8.28 7.27
CA LEU A 136 -1.21 -7.23 6.74
C LEU A 136 -2.54 -7.15 7.51
N GLN A 137 -3.14 -8.27 7.86
CA GLN A 137 -4.38 -8.30 8.65
C GLN A 137 -4.15 -7.78 10.08
N LYS A 138 -3.00 -8.06 10.70
CA LYS A 138 -2.63 -7.46 12.00
C LYS A 138 -2.54 -5.94 11.90
N TYR A 139 -1.95 -5.41 10.82
CA TYR A 139 -1.86 -3.97 10.61
C TYR A 139 -3.23 -3.33 10.37
N LEU A 140 -4.10 -3.96 9.58
CA LEU A 140 -5.50 -3.53 9.42
C LEU A 140 -6.28 -3.54 10.74
N ASN A 141 -6.05 -4.53 11.60
CA ASN A 141 -6.69 -4.59 12.91
C ASN A 141 -6.21 -3.47 13.83
N TRP A 142 -4.91 -3.14 13.79
CA TRP A 142 -4.40 -1.94 14.47
C TRP A 142 -5.07 -0.67 13.92
N ALA A 143 -5.16 -0.52 12.60
CA ALA A 143 -5.79 0.64 11.99
C ALA A 143 -7.27 0.77 12.39
N ALA A 144 -7.99 -0.35 12.50
CA ALA A 144 -9.38 -0.37 12.98
C ALA A 144 -9.55 0.02 14.45
N GLN A 145 -8.60 -0.36 15.30
CA GLN A 145 -8.55 0.10 16.69
C GLN A 145 -8.23 1.58 16.78
N ASP A 146 -7.24 2.03 16.00
CA ASP A 146 -6.79 3.41 16.00
C ASP A 146 -7.83 4.36 15.41
N GLY A 147 -8.54 3.93 14.37
CA GLY A 147 -9.66 4.66 13.76
C GLY A 147 -10.98 4.58 14.53
N ASP A 148 -11.01 3.83 15.64
CA ASP A 148 -12.16 3.63 16.52
C ASP A 148 -13.42 3.07 15.83
N TYR A 149 -13.22 2.10 14.93
CA TYR A 149 -14.32 1.43 14.22
C TYR A 149 -14.32 -0.09 14.34
N GLN A 150 -13.45 -0.65 15.20
CA GLN A 150 -13.38 -2.10 15.40
C GLN A 150 -14.68 -2.69 15.98
N HIS A 151 -15.39 -1.91 16.80
CA HIS A 151 -16.63 -2.31 17.45
C HIS A 151 -17.88 -2.06 16.58
N LEU A 152 -17.71 -1.49 15.39
CA LEU A 152 -18.79 -1.12 14.49
C LEU A 152 -18.96 -2.14 13.35
N ARG A 153 -20.20 -2.30 12.91
CA ARG A 153 -20.58 -3.07 11.74
C ARG A 153 -20.29 -2.23 10.50
N ILE A 154 -19.03 -2.26 10.07
CA ILE A 154 -18.56 -1.44 8.95
C ILE A 154 -18.62 -2.16 7.61
N VAL A 155 -18.85 -1.40 6.54
CA VAL A 155 -18.47 -1.81 5.17
C VAL A 155 -17.04 -1.33 4.93
N ARG A 156 -16.10 -2.27 4.80
CA ARG A 156 -14.68 -1.94 4.60
C ARG A 156 -14.46 -1.29 3.24
N ASN A 157 -13.56 -0.33 3.17
CA ASN A 157 -13.07 0.25 1.91
C ASN A 157 -11.72 -0.35 1.49
N ILE A 158 -11.24 -1.40 2.17
CA ILE A 158 -10.00 -2.10 1.84
C ILE A 158 -10.15 -3.62 1.98
N ILE A 159 -9.57 -4.37 1.04
CA ILE A 159 -9.50 -5.84 1.07
C ILE A 159 -8.06 -6.35 0.97
N VAL A 160 -7.79 -7.48 1.63
CA VAL A 160 -6.53 -8.22 1.54
C VAL A 160 -6.86 -9.66 1.18
N GLU A 161 -6.36 -10.14 0.06
CA GLU A 161 -6.67 -11.47 -0.44
C GLU A 161 -5.42 -12.15 -1.01
N VAL A 162 -5.29 -13.45 -0.76
CA VAL A 162 -4.24 -14.27 -1.37
C VAL A 162 -4.82 -14.86 -2.64
N VAL A 163 -4.15 -14.60 -3.75
CA VAL A 163 -4.53 -15.06 -5.07
C VAL A 163 -3.83 -16.39 -5.35
N ASP A 164 -4.57 -17.36 -5.86
CA ASP A 164 -3.98 -18.60 -6.35
C ASP A 164 -3.21 -18.31 -7.64
N THR A 165 -1.89 -18.48 -7.64
CA THR A 165 -1.06 -18.21 -8.82
C THR A 165 -0.92 -19.43 -9.73
N THR A 166 -1.64 -20.52 -9.46
CA THR A 166 -1.67 -21.70 -10.34
C THR A 166 -2.68 -21.56 -11.47
N MET A 167 -3.61 -20.61 -11.36
CA MET A 167 -4.55 -20.27 -12.44
C MET A 167 -3.88 -19.41 -13.54
N PRO A 168 -4.42 -19.45 -14.78
CA PRO A 168 -4.02 -18.56 -15.87
C PRO A 168 -4.10 -17.05 -15.50
N GLU A 169 -3.30 -16.23 -16.17
CA GLU A 169 -3.19 -14.79 -15.89
C GLU A 169 -4.49 -14.01 -16.14
N ASP A 170 -5.23 -14.38 -17.18
CA ASP A 170 -6.55 -13.82 -17.49
C ASP A 170 -7.56 -14.15 -16.40
N GLU A 171 -7.56 -15.38 -15.88
CA GLU A 171 -8.40 -15.78 -14.75
C GLU A 171 -8.01 -15.05 -13.46
N ILE A 172 -6.71 -14.85 -13.19
CA ILE A 172 -6.21 -14.04 -12.07
C ILE A 172 -6.74 -12.62 -12.17
N THR A 173 -6.63 -12.01 -13.35
CA THR A 173 -7.05 -10.63 -13.60
C THR A 173 -8.56 -10.50 -13.43
N GLU A 174 -9.35 -11.41 -14.02
CA GLU A 174 -10.80 -11.44 -13.86
C GLU A 174 -11.19 -11.58 -12.38
N TYR A 175 -10.53 -12.48 -11.65
CA TYR A 175 -10.76 -12.69 -10.23
C TYR A 175 -10.51 -11.42 -9.41
N ILE A 176 -9.36 -10.77 -9.58
CA ILE A 176 -9.01 -9.52 -8.89
C ILE A 176 -10.04 -8.43 -9.22
N GLN A 177 -10.34 -8.24 -10.52
CA GLN A 177 -11.29 -7.23 -10.96
C GLN A 177 -12.69 -7.45 -10.38
N LYS A 178 -13.18 -8.69 -10.44
CA LYS A 178 -14.47 -9.09 -9.87
C LYS A 178 -14.52 -8.81 -8.38
N ARG A 179 -13.43 -9.05 -7.65
CA ARG A 179 -13.37 -8.81 -6.21
C ARG A 179 -13.39 -7.33 -5.87
N MET A 180 -12.61 -6.51 -6.59
CA MET A 180 -12.61 -5.06 -6.45
C MET A 180 -13.98 -4.44 -6.77
N ARG A 181 -14.58 -4.83 -7.90
CA ARG A 181 -15.93 -4.38 -8.29
C ARG A 181 -17.01 -4.82 -7.30
N SER A 182 -16.88 -6.00 -6.71
CA SER A 182 -17.80 -6.47 -5.66
C SER A 182 -17.72 -5.59 -4.40
N LEU A 183 -16.51 -5.21 -3.98
CA LEU A 183 -16.30 -4.31 -2.84
C LEU A 183 -16.84 -2.90 -3.13
N ALA A 184 -16.54 -2.37 -4.32
CA ALA A 184 -17.06 -1.09 -4.79
C ALA A 184 -18.60 -1.07 -4.83
N THR A 185 -19.20 -2.14 -5.35
CA THR A 185 -20.65 -2.30 -5.37
C THR A 185 -21.22 -2.33 -3.95
N MET A 186 -20.57 -3.04 -3.02
CA MET A 186 -21.01 -3.08 -1.63
C MET A 186 -20.97 -1.70 -0.96
N GLN A 187 -19.91 -0.92 -1.18
CA GLN A 187 -19.81 0.45 -0.69
C GLN A 187 -20.89 1.35 -1.28
N ARG A 188 -21.11 1.25 -2.60
CA ARG A 188 -22.13 2.03 -3.30
C ARG A 188 -23.53 1.72 -2.79
N GLU A 189 -23.91 0.44 -2.70
CA GLU A 189 -25.22 0.02 -2.22
C GLU A 189 -25.46 0.42 -0.76
N PHE A 190 -24.42 0.37 0.08
CA PHE A 190 -24.51 0.82 1.47
C PHE A 190 -24.84 2.31 1.56
N LEU A 191 -24.25 3.14 0.70
CA LEU A 191 -24.35 4.60 0.76
C LEU A 191 -25.53 5.19 -0.01
N ARG A 192 -26.29 4.37 -0.74
CA ARG A 192 -27.52 4.80 -1.41
C ARG A 192 -28.51 5.41 -0.42
N GLU A 193 -29.28 6.40 -0.89
CA GLU A 193 -30.38 6.98 -0.11
C GLU A 193 -31.55 5.99 0.06
N ASP A 194 -31.81 5.20 -0.98
CA ASP A 194 -32.80 4.12 -0.99
C ASP A 194 -32.23 2.77 -0.53
N ALA A 195 -31.19 2.81 0.31
CA ALA A 195 -30.52 1.61 0.81
C ALA A 195 -31.51 0.61 1.42
N ASN A 196 -31.35 -0.66 1.05
CA ASN A 196 -32.19 -1.74 1.56
C ASN A 196 -32.09 -1.82 3.10
N PRO A 197 -33.21 -1.73 3.85
CA PRO A 197 -33.21 -1.89 5.31
C PRO A 197 -32.60 -3.22 5.78
N HIS A 198 -32.64 -4.24 4.92
CA HIS A 198 -32.06 -5.57 5.14
C HIS A 198 -30.71 -5.76 4.43
N PHE A 199 -30.01 -4.69 4.06
CA PHE A 199 -28.67 -4.73 3.44
C PHE A 199 -27.76 -5.74 4.15
N TRP A 200 -27.79 -5.68 5.47
CA TRP A 200 -27.03 -6.49 6.39
C TRP A 200 -27.42 -7.98 6.45
N ASP A 201 -28.65 -8.34 6.11
CA ASP A 201 -29.17 -9.71 6.14
C ASP A 201 -28.87 -10.45 4.82
N VAL A 202 -28.80 -9.70 3.72
CA VAL A 202 -28.50 -10.21 2.38
C VAL A 202 -27.00 -10.49 2.20
N LEU A 203 -26.16 -9.83 3.00
CA LEU A 203 -24.71 -9.97 2.92
C LEU A 203 -24.23 -11.28 3.55
N LYS A 204 -23.66 -12.16 2.72
CA LYS A 204 -23.06 -13.42 3.19
C LYS A 204 -21.93 -13.13 4.20
N PRO A 205 -21.90 -13.82 5.36
CA PRO A 205 -20.89 -13.61 6.41
C PRO A 205 -19.43 -13.78 5.95
N SER A 206 -19.17 -14.46 4.84
CA SER A 206 -17.82 -14.71 4.33
C SER A 206 -17.09 -13.44 3.88
N ILE A 207 -17.81 -12.35 3.59
CA ILE A 207 -17.21 -11.08 3.14
C ILE A 207 -16.68 -10.27 4.35
N PHE A 208 -17.21 -10.52 5.55
CA PHE A 208 -16.91 -9.75 6.76
C PHE A 208 -16.10 -10.46 7.83
N ARG A 209 -15.84 -11.78 7.72
CA ARG A 209 -15.09 -12.51 8.76
C ARG A 209 -13.72 -11.86 8.97
N THR A 210 -13.60 -11.07 10.03
CA THR A 210 -12.35 -10.93 10.77
C THR A 210 -11.98 -12.35 11.16
N PRO A 211 -10.75 -12.83 10.87
CA PRO A 211 -10.28 -13.98 11.59
C PRO A 211 -10.34 -13.60 13.06
N LYS A 212 -11.16 -14.30 13.85
CA LYS A 212 -10.92 -14.39 15.29
C LYS A 212 -9.52 -14.98 15.40
N ILE A 213 -8.51 -14.13 15.42
CA ILE A 213 -7.16 -14.54 15.80
C ILE A 213 -7.34 -14.86 17.29
N LYS A 214 -7.51 -16.15 17.61
CA LYS A 214 -7.10 -16.64 18.92
C LYS A 214 -5.68 -16.14 19.07
N ILE A 215 -5.49 -15.18 19.96
CA ILE A 215 -4.16 -14.85 20.47
C ILE A 215 -3.79 -16.12 21.22
N GLU A 216 -3.11 -17.04 20.53
CA GLU A 216 -2.39 -18.09 21.24
C GLU A 216 -1.33 -17.38 22.07
N PRO A 217 -1.22 -17.68 23.37
CA PRO A 217 -0.32 -16.98 24.26
C PRO A 217 1.08 -17.58 24.13
N GLU A 218 1.69 -17.56 22.94
CA GLU A 218 3.10 -17.92 22.77
C GLU A 218 3.77 -17.02 21.73
N ASP A 219 4.50 -16.03 22.26
CA ASP A 219 5.85 -15.58 21.82
C ASP A 219 6.30 -14.40 22.72
N GLU A 220 6.15 -14.53 24.05
CA GLU A 220 6.75 -13.61 25.03
C GLU A 220 8.14 -14.06 25.52
N LEU A 221 8.69 -15.14 24.97
CA LEU A 221 10.02 -15.64 25.33
C LEU A 221 10.98 -15.54 24.14
N SER A 222 11.42 -14.32 23.81
CA SER A 222 12.65 -14.06 23.02
C SER A 222 13.13 -12.60 23.11
N LEU A 223 12.91 -11.89 24.22
CA LEU A 223 13.30 -10.48 24.36
C LEU A 223 14.21 -10.13 25.54
N LEU A 224 14.79 -11.10 26.23
CA LEU A 224 15.98 -10.87 27.05
C LEU A 224 16.93 -12.07 26.92
N GLU A 225 18.04 -11.88 26.22
CA GLU A 225 19.40 -11.90 26.80
C GLU A 225 20.46 -11.74 25.69
N ILE A 226 21.16 -10.59 25.65
CA ILE A 226 22.55 -10.35 26.11
C ILE A 226 23.61 -10.44 25.00
N TRP A 227 24.25 -9.31 24.72
CA TRP A 227 25.68 -9.17 24.34
C TRP A 227 26.27 -8.01 25.18
N PRO A 228 27.59 -7.93 25.53
CA PRO A 228 28.73 -8.51 24.79
C PRO A 228 29.93 -9.12 25.59
N THR A 229 30.63 -10.07 24.91
CA THR A 229 32.10 -10.40 24.82
C THR A 229 32.96 -10.70 26.09
N PRO A 230 34.25 -11.12 25.96
CA PRO A 230 34.85 -12.28 25.27
C PRO A 230 35.70 -13.16 26.23
N THR A 231 35.88 -14.47 25.96
CA THR A 231 37.12 -15.28 26.21
C THR A 231 36.85 -16.78 26.10
N GLY A 232 37.85 -17.53 25.60
CA GLY A 232 38.11 -18.91 26.05
C GLY A 232 37.83 -20.05 25.05
N SER A 233 38.89 -20.52 24.39
CA SER A 233 38.97 -21.78 23.63
C SER A 233 38.40 -23.00 24.36
N ARG A 234 37.73 -23.89 23.62
CA ARG A 234 38.15 -25.30 23.41
C ARG A 234 37.20 -26.05 22.46
N ASP A 235 37.77 -26.42 21.33
CA ASP A 235 37.94 -27.80 20.83
C ASP A 235 36.76 -28.78 20.91
N GLY A 236 36.37 -29.31 19.75
CA GLY A 236 35.32 -30.33 19.63
C GLY A 236 34.90 -30.62 18.19
N SER A 237 35.77 -31.34 17.47
CA SER A 237 35.54 -31.96 16.15
C SER A 237 34.25 -32.77 16.05
N HIS A 238 33.49 -32.66 14.95
CA HIS A 238 32.88 -33.82 14.26
C HIS A 238 32.58 -33.50 12.79
N THR A 239 32.88 -34.48 11.95
CA THR A 239 33.00 -34.46 10.48
C THR A 239 31.80 -35.07 9.77
N LEU A 240 31.59 -34.60 8.51
CA LEU A 240 31.06 -35.31 7.32
C LEU A 240 29.58 -35.80 7.37
N THR A 241 28.71 -35.42 6.43
CA THR A 241 28.78 -35.91 5.03
C THR A 241 27.83 -35.13 4.09
N LYS A 242 28.33 -34.83 2.89
CA LYS A 242 27.58 -34.34 1.71
C LYS A 242 26.62 -35.39 1.16
N LYS A 243 25.41 -34.98 0.76
CA LYS A 243 24.71 -35.50 -0.43
C LYS A 243 23.84 -34.42 -1.09
N HIS A 244 24.17 -34.14 -2.35
CA HIS A 244 23.29 -33.64 -3.42
C HIS A 244 23.40 -34.69 -4.55
N PRO A 245 22.59 -34.69 -5.63
CA PRO A 245 21.43 -33.84 -5.93
C PRO A 245 20.22 -34.60 -6.50
N SER A 246 19.08 -33.92 -6.65
CA SER A 246 18.25 -34.09 -7.86
C SER A 246 17.47 -32.81 -8.15
N THR A 247 17.75 -32.28 -9.33
CA THR A 247 17.18 -31.12 -9.99
C THR A 247 15.67 -31.30 -10.21
N THR A 248 14.87 -30.32 -9.82
CA THR A 248 13.54 -30.11 -10.39
C THR A 248 13.46 -28.63 -10.71
N GLU A 249 13.50 -28.33 -12.00
CA GLU A 249 13.34 -26.99 -12.55
C GLU A 249 11.92 -26.52 -12.21
N SER A 250 11.84 -25.49 -11.36
CA SER A 250 10.61 -24.73 -11.13
C SER A 250 10.69 -23.52 -12.03
N HIS A 251 9.85 -23.50 -13.06
CA HIS A 251 9.68 -22.32 -13.91
C HIS A 251 9.15 -21.16 -13.06
N ASP A 252 9.95 -20.11 -12.90
CA ASP A 252 9.48 -18.81 -12.44
C ASP A 252 8.56 -18.24 -13.52
N VAL A 253 7.27 -18.13 -13.22
CA VAL A 253 6.32 -17.38 -14.05
C VAL A 253 6.61 -15.90 -13.81
N VAL A 254 7.37 -15.30 -14.73
CA VAL A 254 7.46 -13.85 -14.87
C VAL A 254 6.14 -13.42 -15.52
N VAL A 255 5.21 -12.93 -14.69
CA VAL A 255 4.01 -12.26 -15.18
C VAL A 255 4.48 -10.93 -15.78
N GLU A 256 4.35 -10.78 -17.09
CA GLU A 256 4.73 -9.57 -17.81
C GLU A 256 3.62 -8.52 -17.65
N ILE A 257 3.52 -7.96 -16.44
CA ILE A 257 2.71 -6.78 -16.18
C ILE A 257 3.54 -5.58 -16.65
N GLU A 258 3.07 -4.89 -17.70
CA GLU A 258 3.69 -3.66 -18.18
C GLU A 258 3.84 -2.62 -17.03
N PRO A 259 4.97 -1.89 -16.96
CA PRO A 259 5.48 -1.38 -15.70
C PRO A 259 4.80 -0.09 -15.24
N GLY A 260 4.47 -0.07 -13.95
CA GLY A 260 4.37 1.12 -13.12
C GLY A 260 5.22 0.90 -11.87
N LEU A 261 6.31 1.66 -11.73
CA LEU A 261 7.36 1.59 -10.69
C LEU A 261 8.18 0.26 -10.63
N LYS A 262 9.14 0.12 -11.54
CA LYS A 262 10.43 -0.53 -11.20
C LYS A 262 11.40 0.62 -10.88
N GLU A 263 11.72 0.82 -9.61
CA GLU A 263 12.66 1.88 -9.19
C GLU A 263 14.04 1.63 -9.80
N THR A 264 14.51 2.55 -10.64
CA THR A 264 15.90 2.57 -11.11
C THR A 264 16.82 3.13 -10.02
N SER A 265 17.73 2.28 -9.55
CA SER A 265 18.92 2.70 -8.80
C SER A 265 19.72 3.69 -9.67
N ILE A 266 19.78 4.96 -9.25
CA ILE A 266 20.56 5.99 -9.93
C ILE A 266 22.03 5.81 -9.54
N SER A 267 22.81 5.24 -10.45
CA SER A 267 24.26 5.45 -10.54
C SER A 267 24.58 6.01 -11.92
N ALA A 268 25.30 7.13 -11.93
CA ALA A 268 25.56 7.97 -13.09
C ALA A 268 26.28 7.27 -14.25
N THR A 269 26.03 7.74 -15.50
CA THR A 269 27.02 8.25 -16.49
C THR A 269 26.56 8.00 -17.95
N GLN A 270 26.24 9.09 -18.66
CA GLN A 270 26.41 9.34 -20.13
C GLN A 270 26.11 8.24 -21.18
N LYS A 271 25.20 8.52 -22.14
CA LYS A 271 25.45 9.13 -23.48
C LYS A 271 24.30 8.84 -24.48
N HIS A 272 23.97 9.88 -25.24
CA HIS A 272 22.98 9.95 -26.33
C HIS A 272 23.09 8.86 -27.41
N LYS A 273 21.96 8.46 -27.99
CA LYS A 273 21.75 8.45 -29.46
C LYS A 273 20.28 8.36 -29.89
N THR A 274 19.83 9.40 -30.59
CA THR A 274 18.60 9.54 -31.39
C THR A 274 18.55 8.55 -32.56
N MET A 275 17.37 7.99 -32.87
CA MET A 275 16.88 7.80 -34.25
C MET A 275 15.35 7.80 -34.31
N ALA A 276 14.82 8.60 -35.23
CA ALA A 276 13.43 8.72 -35.64
C ALA A 276 13.08 7.77 -36.80
N ILE A 277 11.84 7.90 -37.31
CA ILE A 277 11.22 7.40 -38.58
C ILE A 277 10.07 6.43 -38.26
N SER A 278 8.86 6.51 -38.80
CA SER A 278 8.13 7.49 -39.63
C SER A 278 6.73 6.90 -39.84
N GLU A 279 5.70 7.73 -39.73
CA GLU A 279 4.32 7.46 -40.13
C GLU A 279 4.21 7.03 -41.60
N LYS A 280 3.23 6.17 -41.91
CA LYS A 280 2.43 6.23 -43.14
C LYS A 280 1.00 5.78 -42.89
N GLN A 281 0.08 6.71 -43.16
CA GLN A 281 -1.37 6.53 -43.31
C GLN A 281 -1.72 5.97 -44.69
N SER A 282 -2.81 5.20 -44.80
CA SER A 282 -3.78 5.34 -45.90
C SER A 282 -5.13 4.67 -45.58
N LEU A 283 -6.19 5.46 -45.68
CA LEU A 283 -7.61 5.14 -45.93
C LEU A 283 -7.99 5.98 -47.19
N PRO A 284 -9.08 5.71 -47.95
CA PRO A 284 -10.43 5.39 -47.45
C PRO A 284 -11.26 4.39 -48.29
N ASP A 285 -12.40 3.96 -47.75
CA ASP A 285 -13.70 4.01 -48.44
C ASP A 285 -14.85 3.64 -47.48
N SER A 286 -15.96 4.35 -47.63
CA SER A 286 -17.28 4.19 -46.98
C SER A 286 -18.31 4.77 -47.97
N PRO A 287 -19.64 4.65 -47.80
CA PRO A 287 -20.40 4.07 -46.68
C PRO A 287 -21.55 3.12 -47.12
N SER A 288 -22.13 2.37 -46.18
CA SER A 288 -23.54 1.96 -46.24
C SER A 288 -24.04 1.70 -44.82
N SER A 289 -25.22 2.24 -44.55
CA SER A 289 -25.83 2.55 -43.26
C SER A 289 -26.90 1.51 -42.82
N LEU A 290 -27.43 1.73 -41.61
CA LEU A 290 -28.42 0.99 -40.79
C LEU A 290 -27.76 0.00 -39.80
N SER A 291 -27.99 0.07 -38.48
CA SER A 291 -29.04 0.73 -37.70
C SER A 291 -28.65 0.78 -36.21
N SER A 292 -28.84 1.95 -35.60
CA SER A 292 -28.98 2.26 -34.16
C SER A 292 -28.10 1.49 -33.16
N LEU A 293 -26.99 2.14 -32.79
CA LEU A 293 -26.34 2.00 -31.49
C LEU A 293 -27.39 2.09 -30.38
N GLY A 294 -27.44 1.07 -29.52
CA GLY A 294 -27.88 1.30 -28.15
C GLY A 294 -26.81 2.15 -27.46
N GLU A 295 -27.21 3.34 -27.02
CA GLU A 295 -26.42 4.14 -26.08
C GLU A 295 -26.01 3.26 -24.90
N PRO A 296 -24.78 3.43 -24.35
CA PRO A 296 -24.46 2.88 -23.04
C PRO A 296 -25.54 3.39 -22.08
N GLN A 297 -26.34 2.48 -21.53
CA GLN A 297 -27.31 2.85 -20.52
C GLN A 297 -26.55 3.42 -19.34
N THR A 298 -26.52 4.74 -19.24
CA THR A 298 -26.18 5.46 -18.02
C THR A 298 -27.09 4.88 -16.94
N PRO A 299 -26.55 4.26 -15.87
CA PRO A 299 -27.39 3.84 -14.77
C PRO A 299 -28.17 5.06 -14.28
N SER A 300 -29.42 4.84 -13.87
CA SER A 300 -30.26 5.80 -13.15
C SER A 300 -29.41 6.64 -12.18
N ASP A 301 -29.62 7.95 -12.19
CA ASP A 301 -28.94 8.91 -11.31
C ASP A 301 -29.28 8.58 -9.85
N HIS A 302 -28.51 7.67 -9.24
CA HIS A 302 -28.72 7.22 -7.88
C HIS A 302 -28.23 8.31 -6.95
N THR A 303 -29.10 8.78 -6.06
CA THR A 303 -28.73 9.69 -5.00
C THR A 303 -28.09 8.91 -3.85
N TYR A 304 -27.00 9.47 -3.32
CA TYR A 304 -26.24 8.86 -2.23
C TYR A 304 -26.25 9.76 -1.00
N ARG A 305 -26.38 9.16 0.18
CA ARG A 305 -26.25 9.85 1.47
C ARG A 305 -24.88 10.53 1.60
N ARG A 306 -23.86 9.91 1.02
CA ARG A 306 -22.50 10.44 0.84
C ARG A 306 -21.91 9.93 -0.45
N HIS A 307 -20.96 10.67 -1.02
CA HIS A 307 -20.19 10.20 -2.16
C HIS A 307 -19.47 8.87 -1.81
N PRO A 308 -19.65 7.80 -2.62
CA PRO A 308 -18.97 6.53 -2.37
C PRO A 308 -17.44 6.66 -2.39
N PRO A 309 -16.72 5.99 -1.47
CA PRO A 309 -15.26 6.10 -1.39
C PRO A 309 -14.58 5.36 -2.54
N VAL A 310 -13.32 5.71 -2.77
CA VAL A 310 -12.38 4.79 -3.41
C VAL A 310 -12.17 3.58 -2.52
N VAL A 311 -12.20 2.39 -3.11
CA VAL A 311 -11.83 1.14 -2.45
C VAL A 311 -10.42 0.72 -2.82
N TYR A 312 -9.73 0.12 -1.87
CA TYR A 312 -8.35 -0.34 -1.98
C TYR A 312 -8.27 -1.87 -1.96
N GLY A 313 -7.34 -2.43 -2.74
CA GLY A 313 -7.06 -3.86 -2.77
C GLY A 313 -5.58 -4.13 -2.57
N LEU A 314 -5.27 -5.04 -1.65
CA LEU A 314 -3.93 -5.60 -1.44
C LEU A 314 -3.99 -7.10 -1.80
N PHE A 315 -3.63 -7.42 -3.04
CA PHE A 315 -3.68 -8.80 -3.54
C PHE A 315 -2.30 -9.44 -3.48
N ILE A 316 -2.19 -10.52 -2.72
CA ILE A 316 -0.93 -11.23 -2.48
C ILE A 316 -0.80 -12.32 -3.54
N LEU A 317 0.21 -12.17 -4.41
CA LEU A 317 0.60 -13.16 -5.41
C LEU A 317 1.99 -13.68 -5.01
N ASN A 318 2.07 -14.93 -4.57
CA ASN A 318 3.31 -15.52 -4.04
C ASN A 318 3.93 -14.67 -2.90
N THR A 319 4.95 -13.89 -3.24
CA THR A 319 5.74 -13.05 -2.33
C THR A 319 5.55 -11.56 -2.57
N SER A 320 4.68 -11.20 -3.52
CA SER A 320 4.41 -9.82 -3.90
C SER A 320 3.00 -9.43 -3.51
N VAL A 321 2.78 -8.14 -3.29
CA VAL A 321 1.46 -7.54 -3.06
C VAL A 321 1.20 -6.48 -4.12
N LEU A 322 0.12 -6.65 -4.87
CA LEU A 322 -0.37 -5.65 -5.80
C LEU A 322 -1.29 -4.68 -5.04
N VAL A 323 -1.01 -3.38 -5.17
CA VAL A 323 -1.86 -2.30 -4.68
C VAL A 323 -2.76 -1.84 -5.82
N LEU A 324 -4.07 -2.00 -5.63
CA LEU A 324 -5.09 -1.61 -6.60
C LEU A 324 -6.14 -0.69 -5.99
N THR A 325 -6.77 0.14 -6.82
CA THR A 325 -7.91 0.98 -6.43
C THR A 325 -9.08 0.82 -7.38
N THR A 326 -10.26 1.19 -6.90
CA THR A 326 -11.45 1.37 -7.75
C THR A 326 -12.32 2.45 -7.13
N ASP A 327 -12.72 3.43 -7.94
CA ASP A 327 -13.73 4.40 -7.53
C ASP A 327 -15.12 3.74 -7.45
N SER A 328 -15.68 3.67 -6.24
CA SER A 328 -16.99 3.03 -6.02
C SER A 328 -18.17 3.83 -6.55
N SER A 329 -17.97 5.13 -6.80
CA SER A 329 -19.02 6.00 -7.36
C SER A 329 -19.28 5.67 -8.82
N LYS A 330 -18.28 5.12 -9.53
CA LYS A 330 -18.43 4.56 -10.87
C LYS A 330 -19.24 3.27 -10.82
N GLY A 331 -20.02 2.99 -11.86
CA GLY A 331 -20.95 1.86 -11.94
C GLY A 331 -20.31 0.47 -11.87
N ALA A 332 -21.04 -0.57 -12.29
CA ALA A 332 -20.56 -1.96 -12.23
C ALA A 332 -19.25 -2.19 -13.01
N ASP A 333 -19.05 -1.44 -14.09
CA ASP A 333 -17.88 -1.54 -14.97
C ASP A 333 -16.75 -0.58 -14.59
N ALA A 334 -16.71 -0.15 -13.32
CA ALA A 334 -15.63 0.68 -12.80
C ALA A 334 -14.26 0.06 -13.13
N TYR A 335 -13.37 0.91 -13.65
CA TYR A 335 -12.00 0.51 -13.98
C TYR A 335 -11.23 0.22 -12.70
N VAL A 336 -10.48 -0.88 -12.68
CA VAL A 336 -9.66 -1.30 -11.54
C VAL A 336 -8.23 -0.88 -11.84
N SER A 337 -7.73 0.11 -11.11
CA SER A 337 -6.43 0.71 -11.36
C SER A 337 -5.34 0.04 -10.53
N PHE A 338 -4.26 -0.35 -11.21
CA PHE A 338 -3.02 -0.75 -10.57
C PHE A 338 -2.21 0.50 -10.18
N HIS A 339 -1.56 0.47 -9.01
CA HIS A 339 -0.70 1.56 -8.53
C HIS A 339 0.76 1.14 -8.39
N VAL A 340 1.00 0.05 -7.67
CA VAL A 340 2.36 -0.41 -7.38
C VAL A 340 2.38 -1.87 -6.97
N GLN A 341 3.49 -2.55 -7.27
CA GLN A 341 3.81 -3.87 -6.76
C GLN A 341 4.83 -3.76 -5.63
N VAL A 342 4.51 -4.35 -4.48
CA VAL A 342 5.39 -4.47 -3.32
C VAL A 342 5.99 -5.88 -3.33
N ASP A 343 7.30 -6.02 -3.54
CA ASP A 343 7.97 -7.33 -3.56
C ASP A 343 8.70 -7.61 -2.23
N PHE A 344 8.20 -8.58 -1.46
CA PHE A 344 8.80 -8.97 -0.19
C PHE A 344 10.03 -9.89 -0.35
N GLN A 345 10.48 -10.19 -1.58
CA GLN A 345 11.78 -10.82 -1.82
C GLN A 345 12.92 -9.83 -1.91
N ASP A 346 12.68 -8.56 -2.22
CA ASP A 346 13.76 -7.57 -2.33
C ASP A 346 14.23 -7.14 -0.93
N GLU A 347 15.49 -7.46 -0.58
CA GLU A 347 16.06 -7.14 0.73
C GLU A 347 16.24 -5.64 0.98
N HIS A 348 16.41 -4.85 -0.07
CA HIS A 348 16.68 -3.42 0.06
C HIS A 348 15.41 -2.58 0.17
N GLN A 349 14.25 -3.20 -0.07
CA GLN A 349 12.96 -2.53 -0.09
C GLN A 349 12.14 -2.74 1.19
N GLY A 350 12.69 -3.38 2.22
CA GLY A 350 11.92 -3.77 3.40
C GLY A 350 11.15 -2.61 4.08
N ILE A 351 11.81 -1.46 4.20
CA ILE A 351 11.22 -0.24 4.77
C ILE A 351 10.20 0.37 3.80
N TRP A 352 10.56 0.53 2.53
CA TRP A 352 9.68 1.15 1.53
C TRP A 352 8.44 0.30 1.27
N ASN A 353 8.56 -1.02 1.27
CA ASN A 353 7.45 -1.97 1.24
C ASN A 353 6.47 -1.72 2.41
N ALA A 354 7.01 -1.54 3.62
CA ALA A 354 6.20 -1.27 4.80
C ALA A 354 5.51 0.09 4.73
N LEU A 355 6.22 1.13 4.28
CA LEU A 355 5.67 2.49 4.11
C LEU A 355 4.57 2.51 3.05
N THR A 356 4.76 1.86 1.90
CA THR A 356 3.75 1.74 0.84
C THR A 356 2.46 1.09 1.37
N VAL A 357 2.57 -0.03 2.10
CA VAL A 357 1.41 -0.68 2.72
C VAL A 357 0.76 0.24 3.77
N ALA A 358 1.57 0.89 4.60
CA ALA A 358 1.08 1.77 5.65
C ALA A 358 0.31 2.98 5.11
N ILE A 359 0.79 3.61 4.02
CA ILE A 359 0.09 4.69 3.32
C ILE A 359 -1.33 4.25 2.95
N VAL A 360 -1.45 3.13 2.24
CA VAL A 360 -2.74 2.63 1.75
C VAL A 360 -3.70 2.34 2.91
N VAL A 361 -3.21 1.70 3.97
CA VAL A 361 -4.04 1.35 5.13
C VAL A 361 -4.45 2.59 5.94
N CYS A 362 -3.56 3.57 6.12
CA CYS A 362 -3.88 4.82 6.83
C CYS A 362 -4.88 5.68 6.04
N LEU A 363 -4.75 5.77 4.72
CA LEU A 363 -5.74 6.44 3.86
C LEU A 363 -7.10 5.75 3.95
N ALA A 364 -7.15 4.42 3.89
CA ALA A 364 -8.38 3.66 4.05
C ALA A 364 -9.03 3.86 5.43
N ARG A 365 -8.23 3.82 6.50
CA ARG A 365 -8.65 4.06 7.89
C ARG A 365 -9.26 5.45 8.05
N ASP A 366 -8.53 6.47 7.60
CA ASP A 366 -8.96 7.86 7.76
C ASP A 366 -10.26 8.11 7.02
N GLU A 367 -10.47 7.47 5.86
CA GLU A 367 -11.73 7.61 5.16
C GLU A 367 -12.91 6.86 5.81
N LEU A 368 -12.68 5.76 6.53
CA LEU A 368 -13.74 5.17 7.36
C LEU A 368 -14.06 6.05 8.57
N ARG A 369 -13.06 6.76 9.09
CA ARG A 369 -13.21 7.63 10.27
C ARG A 369 -14.06 8.87 9.98
N THR A 370 -14.07 9.40 8.75
CA THR A 370 -14.92 10.56 8.37
C THR A 370 -16.43 10.26 8.46
N ARG A 371 -16.79 8.97 8.51
CA ARG A 371 -18.16 8.47 8.37
C ARG A 371 -18.56 7.50 9.48
N LEU A 372 -17.92 7.57 10.65
CA LEU A 372 -18.27 6.73 11.80
C LEU A 372 -19.75 6.79 12.16
N SER A 373 -20.39 7.95 11.95
CA SER A 373 -21.82 8.16 12.19
C SER A 373 -22.74 7.28 11.35
N ASP A 374 -22.24 6.70 10.27
CA ASP A 374 -23.04 5.93 9.31
C ASP A 374 -23.11 4.44 9.67
N PHE A 375 -22.31 3.98 10.65
CA PHE A 375 -22.21 2.58 11.04
C PHE A 375 -22.95 2.27 12.34
N GLU A 376 -23.43 1.03 12.45
CA GLU A 376 -24.11 0.50 13.64
C GLU A 376 -23.12 -0.24 14.54
N GLU A 377 -23.44 -0.41 15.83
CA GLU A 377 -22.64 -1.27 16.71
C GLU A 377 -22.71 -2.74 16.27
N LEU A 378 -21.60 -3.47 16.39
CA LEU A 378 -21.63 -4.92 16.19
C LEU A 378 -22.54 -5.57 17.24
N PRO A 379 -23.40 -6.52 16.86
CA PRO A 379 -24.19 -7.27 17.83
C PRO A 379 -23.26 -7.94 18.84
N CYS A 380 -23.42 -7.60 20.12
CA CYS A 380 -22.79 -8.36 21.20
C CYS A 380 -23.38 -9.76 21.14
N LEU A 381 -22.57 -10.75 20.73
CA LEU A 381 -22.90 -12.13 21.03
C LEU A 381 -22.78 -12.25 22.54
N GLU A 382 -23.92 -12.18 23.23
CA GLU A 382 -24.01 -12.66 24.60
C GLU A 382 -23.44 -14.07 24.57
N GLU A 383 -22.23 -14.23 25.11
CA GLU A 383 -21.70 -15.55 25.43
C GLU A 383 -22.69 -16.09 26.47
N SER A 384 -23.64 -16.90 26.01
CA SER A 384 -24.55 -17.61 26.90
C SER A 384 -23.69 -18.36 27.89
N ASP A 385 -23.70 -17.86 29.12
CA ASP A 385 -23.03 -18.47 30.26
C ASP A 385 -23.55 -19.90 30.37
N PRO A 386 -22.72 -20.94 30.16
CA PRO A 386 -23.18 -22.32 30.13
C PRO A 386 -23.69 -22.83 31.49
N ASP A 387 -23.64 -22.00 32.55
CA ASP A 387 -24.01 -22.34 33.91
C ASP A 387 -25.27 -21.61 34.45
N ALA A 388 -26.11 -21.00 33.59
CA ALA A 388 -27.35 -20.29 33.98
C ALA A 388 -28.62 -21.17 34.08
#